data_AF-A0A1H1YDK9-F1
#
_entry.id   AF-A0A1H1YDK9-F1
#
_cell.length_a   1.000
_cell.length_b   1.000
_cell.length_c   1.000
_cell.angle_alpha   90.00
_cell.angle_beta   90.00
_cell.angle_gamma   90.00
#
_symmetry.space_group_name_H-M   'P 1'
#
loop_
_entity.id
_entity.type
_entity.pdbx_description
1 polymer ?
#
loop_
_entity_poly.entity_id
_entity_poly.type
_entity_poly.pdbx_seq_one_letter_code
_entity_poly.pdbx_strand_id
1 'polypeptide(L)'
;MSNAERIAELQRVVYGAGASDDERAAAVDELEGLRPALSRAEAADSRSAGAAPDVETTTVGSPTADPNPDLDADAEDLAGSRSTTLQWAALAGAVALAVGVGIGWLFGVQTAATLTPGAAPAAAPDDDVTFELAPAQPAEPTSLEDAPAMAVFERAQVPEDLPSSTHPEIDPSSYRRIATLPDGASVHAAHQDDANQICLHVERPDHGASSMCMAERDFATDGMTLDSEIGGMSYRISWQPSGALSLSSSPAN
;
A
#
# COMPACT_ATOMS: atom_id res chain seq x y z
N MET A 1 32.55 22.25 -5.53
CA MET A 1 31.48 21.30 -5.85
C MET A 1 30.57 21.19 -4.64
N SER A 2 29.29 21.48 -4.80
CA SER A 2 28.30 21.35 -3.72
C SER A 2 28.02 19.87 -3.42
N ASN A 3 27.50 19.56 -2.24
CA ASN A 3 27.08 18.19 -1.91
C ASN A 3 26.01 17.68 -2.90
N ALA A 4 25.13 18.57 -3.39
CA ALA A 4 24.12 18.22 -4.38
C ALA A 4 24.73 17.82 -5.73
N GLU A 5 25.72 18.57 -6.22
CA GLU A 5 26.46 18.23 -7.45
C GLU A 5 27.18 16.89 -7.31
N ARG A 6 27.77 16.62 -6.14
CA ARG A 6 28.46 15.36 -5.85
C ARG A 6 27.53 14.16 -5.80
N ILE A 7 26.35 14.30 -5.21
CA ILE A 7 25.34 13.24 -5.19
C ILE A 7 24.83 12.95 -6.59
N ALA A 8 24.55 13.98 -7.40
CA ALA A 8 24.10 13.79 -8.78
C ALA A 8 25.14 13.05 -9.64
N GLU A 9 26.43 13.36 -9.44
CA GLU A 9 27.51 12.66 -10.13
C GLU A 9 27.62 11.19 -9.69
N LEU A 10 27.58 10.91 -8.38
CA LEU A 10 27.63 9.53 -7.87
C LEU A 10 26.42 8.71 -8.33
N GLN A 11 25.21 9.28 -8.32
CA GLN A 11 24.01 8.62 -8.85
C GLN A 11 24.14 8.30 -10.34
N ARG A 12 24.73 9.21 -11.13
CA ARG A 12 25.03 8.96 -12.55
C ARG A 12 26.01 7.80 -12.75
N VAL A 13 26.98 7.61 -11.84
CA VAL A 13 27.91 6.47 -11.89
C VAL A 13 27.19 5.17 -11.50
N VAL A 14 26.39 5.18 -10.43
CA VAL A 14 25.65 4.00 -9.95
C VAL A 14 24.65 3.49 -11.00
N TYR A 15 23.92 4.39 -11.65
CA TYR A 15 22.85 4.04 -12.60
C TYR A 15 23.25 4.19 -14.08
N GLY A 16 24.48 4.61 -14.37
CA GLY A 16 24.95 4.87 -15.72
C GLY A 16 25.46 3.63 -16.47
N ALA A 17 25.17 3.55 -17.77
CA ALA A 17 25.52 2.42 -18.64
C ALA A 17 27.02 2.30 -19.02
N GLY A 18 27.93 2.94 -18.28
CA GLY A 18 29.36 2.98 -18.61
C GLY A 18 30.32 2.80 -17.44
N ALA A 19 29.82 2.67 -16.22
CA ALA A 19 30.65 2.38 -15.05
C ALA A 19 30.96 0.88 -14.97
N SER A 20 32.16 0.55 -14.52
CA SER A 20 32.49 -0.81 -14.06
C SER A 20 31.81 -1.11 -12.72
N ASP A 21 31.75 -2.39 -12.35
CA ASP A 21 31.14 -2.79 -11.07
C ASP A 21 31.92 -2.27 -9.87
N ASP A 22 33.24 -2.17 -9.97
CA ASP A 22 34.10 -1.59 -8.93
C ASP A 22 33.82 -0.08 -8.75
N GLU A 23 33.61 0.65 -9.85
CA GLU A 23 33.24 2.08 -9.80
C GLU A 23 31.84 2.27 -9.22
N ARG A 24 30.89 1.38 -9.55
CA ARG A 24 29.55 1.40 -8.96
C ARG A 24 29.59 1.14 -7.45
N ALA A 25 30.36 0.14 -7.01
CA ALA A 25 30.52 -0.19 -5.59
C ALA A 25 31.13 1.00 -4.82
N ALA A 26 32.22 1.58 -5.33
CA ALA A 26 32.85 2.75 -4.71
C ALA A 26 31.90 3.97 -4.63
N ALA A 27 31.07 4.17 -5.66
CA ALA A 27 30.10 5.27 -5.66
C ALA A 27 28.95 5.07 -4.66
N VAL A 28 28.53 3.82 -4.42
CA VAL A 28 27.53 3.49 -3.38
C VAL A 28 28.10 3.77 -1.98
N ASP A 29 29.32 3.32 -1.70
CA ASP A 29 29.98 3.57 -0.41
C ASP A 29 30.11 5.07 -0.13
N GLU A 30 30.43 5.86 -1.16
CA GLU A 30 30.53 7.31 -1.03
C GLU A 30 29.16 7.98 -0.79
N LEU A 31 28.09 7.50 -1.44
CA LEU A 31 26.73 7.98 -1.20
C LEU A 31 26.27 7.69 0.24
N GLU A 32 26.58 6.51 0.79
CA GLU A 32 26.29 6.20 2.19
C GLU A 32 27.05 7.11 3.15
N GLY A 33 28.30 7.45 2.84
CA GLY A 33 29.10 8.41 3.62
C GLY A 33 28.50 9.82 3.64
N LEU A 34 27.78 10.23 2.60
CA LEU A 34 27.16 11.57 2.50
C LEU A 34 25.79 11.66 3.20
N ARG A 35 25.10 10.54 3.40
CA ARG A 35 23.76 10.47 4.00
C ARG A 35 23.65 11.15 5.38
N PRO A 36 24.60 10.95 6.33
CA PRO A 36 24.56 11.61 7.64
C PRO A 36 24.79 13.13 7.58
N ALA A 37 25.42 13.64 6.53
CA ALA A 37 25.63 15.08 6.35
C ALA A 37 24.37 15.77 5.81
N LEU A 38 23.63 15.10 4.92
CA LEU A 38 22.34 15.58 4.42
C LEU A 38 21.29 15.65 5.52
N SER A 39 21.14 14.58 6.32
CA SER A 39 20.17 14.57 7.42
C SER A 39 20.43 15.66 8.46
N ARG A 40 21.70 16.05 8.67
CA ARG A 40 22.05 17.17 9.56
C ARG A 40 21.74 18.54 8.95
N ALA A 41 21.91 18.70 7.63
CA ALA A 41 21.55 19.92 6.94
C ALA A 41 20.03 20.12 6.93
N GLU A 42 19.26 19.06 6.67
CA GLU A 42 17.78 19.07 6.73
C GLU A 42 17.28 19.42 8.14
N ALA A 43 17.86 18.81 9.18
CA ALA A 43 17.51 19.11 10.56
C ALA A 43 17.86 20.56 11.00
N ALA A 44 18.82 21.20 10.35
CA ALA A 44 19.18 22.60 10.60
C ALA A 44 18.21 23.58 9.90
N ASP A 45 17.71 23.20 8.72
CA ASP A 45 16.72 23.98 7.97
C ASP A 45 15.36 23.97 8.67
N SER A 46 14.92 22.80 9.16
CA SER A 46 13.68 22.67 9.95
C SER A 46 13.71 23.47 11.27
N ARG A 47 14.91 23.66 11.87
CA ARG A 47 15.07 24.48 13.09
C ARG A 47 15.03 25.99 12.81
N SER A 48 15.35 26.43 11.59
CA SER A 48 15.26 27.85 11.22
C SER A 48 13.83 28.25 10.84
N ALA A 49 12.99 27.32 10.39
CA ALA A 49 11.59 27.56 10.05
C ALA A 49 10.63 27.62 11.25
N GLY A 50 11.08 27.25 12.46
CA GLY A 50 10.24 27.13 13.66
C GLY A 50 10.14 28.36 14.56
N ALA A 51 10.74 29.50 14.20
CA ALA A 51 10.62 30.73 14.99
C ALA A 51 9.35 31.51 14.60
N ALA A 52 8.19 31.05 15.09
CA ALA A 52 6.94 31.83 15.09
C ALA A 52 6.62 32.32 16.51
N PRO A 53 6.09 33.55 16.68
CA PRO A 53 5.99 34.22 17.97
C PRO A 53 4.88 33.69 18.87
N ASP A 54 5.14 33.70 20.18
CA ASP A 54 4.20 33.47 21.28
C ASP A 54 2.89 34.25 21.07
N VAL A 55 1.75 33.55 21.06
CA VAL A 55 0.43 34.16 21.20
C VAL A 55 -0.17 33.70 22.52
N GLU A 56 -0.17 34.64 23.45
CA GLU A 56 -0.87 34.61 24.73
C GLU A 56 -2.39 34.35 24.59
N THR A 57 -2.88 33.46 25.45
CA THR A 57 -4.04 33.64 26.34
C THR A 57 -5.41 33.96 25.73
N THR A 58 -6.40 33.08 25.95
CA THR A 58 -7.67 33.42 26.68
C THR A 58 -8.45 32.14 26.99
N THR A 59 -8.48 31.76 28.26
CA THR A 59 -9.39 30.78 28.85
C THR A 59 -10.73 31.46 29.14
N VAL A 60 -11.83 30.96 28.55
CA VAL A 60 -13.20 31.41 28.85
C VAL A 60 -13.86 30.39 29.76
N GLY A 61 -14.46 30.89 30.84
CA GLY A 61 -14.89 30.13 32.01
C GLY A 61 -16.23 29.41 31.90
N SER A 62 -16.33 28.37 32.71
CA SER A 62 -17.55 27.64 33.05
C SER A 62 -18.52 28.49 33.88
N PRO A 63 -19.84 28.42 33.62
CA PRO A 63 -20.84 28.84 34.59
C PRO A 63 -21.30 27.64 35.44
N THR A 64 -21.09 27.77 36.74
CA THR A 64 -21.70 27.01 37.83
C THR A 64 -23.18 27.35 37.95
N ALA A 65 -24.05 26.34 38.08
CA ALA A 65 -25.42 26.50 38.59
C ALA A 65 -25.75 25.32 39.53
N ASP A 66 -26.27 25.70 40.70
CA ASP A 66 -26.50 24.93 41.93
C ASP A 66 -27.46 23.72 41.83
N PRO A 67 -27.45 22.83 42.85
CA PRO A 67 -28.30 21.64 42.95
C PRO A 67 -29.63 21.94 43.64
N ASN A 68 -30.67 21.17 43.32
CA ASN A 68 -31.82 21.02 44.23
C ASN A 68 -32.39 19.59 44.14
N PRO A 69 -32.80 18.97 45.26
CA PRO A 69 -33.08 17.54 45.37
C PRO A 69 -34.58 17.18 45.25
N ASP A 70 -34.79 15.89 44.98
CA ASP A 70 -35.89 15.00 45.35
C ASP A 70 -37.34 15.46 45.25
N LEU A 71 -38.07 14.86 44.31
CA LEU A 71 -39.47 14.45 44.49
C LEU A 71 -39.71 13.08 43.82
N ASP A 72 -39.85 12.06 44.66
CA ASP A 72 -40.51 10.79 44.36
C ASP A 72 -42.01 10.99 44.02
N ALA A 73 -42.52 10.22 43.04
CA ALA A 73 -43.86 9.63 43.09
C ALA A 73 -44.09 8.69 41.89
N ASP A 74 -44.13 7.40 42.23
CA ASP A 74 -45.00 6.31 41.75
C ASP A 74 -45.82 6.46 40.45
N ALA A 75 -45.74 5.42 39.61
CA ALA A 75 -46.82 4.44 39.37
C ALA A 75 -46.86 3.94 37.90
N GLU A 76 -46.58 2.65 37.79
CA GLU A 76 -47.30 1.62 37.02
C GLU A 76 -47.83 1.93 35.60
N ASP A 77 -47.38 1.09 34.67
CA ASP A 77 -48.21 0.10 33.94
C ASP A 77 -48.16 0.14 32.40
N LEU A 78 -48.20 -1.09 31.87
CA LEU A 78 -48.56 -1.55 30.52
C LEU A 78 -47.52 -1.61 29.39
N ALA A 79 -47.18 -2.87 29.12
CA ALA A 79 -46.74 -3.44 27.86
C ALA A 79 -47.55 -2.95 26.64
N GLY A 80 -46.89 -2.79 25.50
CA GLY A 80 -47.59 -2.67 24.22
C GLY A 80 -46.77 -2.23 23.02
N SER A 81 -46.51 -3.19 22.14
CA SER A 81 -46.56 -3.01 20.68
C SER A 81 -45.43 -2.27 19.95
N ARG A 82 -44.57 -3.09 19.32
CA ARG A 82 -44.31 -3.13 17.87
C ARG A 82 -44.44 -1.82 17.07
N SER A 83 -43.31 -1.54 16.42
CA SER A 83 -43.15 -1.24 14.99
C SER A 83 -43.56 0.15 14.48
N THR A 84 -42.82 0.57 13.46
CA THR A 84 -42.94 1.78 12.63
C THR A 84 -42.26 3.01 13.28
N THR A 85 -41.21 3.57 12.69
CA THR A 85 -41.21 4.09 11.32
C THR A 85 -39.80 4.10 10.72
N LEU A 86 -39.56 3.11 9.85
CA LEU A 86 -38.65 3.24 8.73
C LEU A 86 -39.30 4.24 7.77
N GLN A 87 -38.73 5.44 7.64
CA GLN A 87 -39.06 6.35 6.53
C GLN A 87 -37.78 6.65 5.76
N TRP A 88 -37.43 5.67 4.91
CA TRP A 88 -36.61 5.88 3.74
C TRP A 88 -37.33 6.84 2.80
N ALA A 89 -36.71 7.98 2.52
CA ALA A 89 -37.05 8.84 1.39
C ALA A 89 -36.05 8.58 0.28
N ALA A 90 -36.62 8.25 -0.88
CA ALA A 90 -35.96 7.66 -2.02
C ALA A 90 -35.50 8.71 -3.06
N LEU A 91 -34.54 8.26 -3.88
CA LEU A 91 -34.42 8.53 -5.32
C LEU A 91 -34.21 9.98 -5.80
N ALA A 92 -33.05 10.23 -6.42
CA ALA A 92 -32.94 10.36 -7.89
C ALA A 92 -31.53 10.82 -8.29
N GLY A 93 -30.95 10.21 -9.34
CA GLY A 93 -29.72 10.71 -9.94
C GLY A 93 -29.05 9.79 -10.95
N ALA A 94 -29.80 9.18 -11.86
CA ALA A 94 -29.22 8.52 -13.03
C ALA A 94 -28.88 9.58 -14.08
N VAL A 95 -27.59 9.82 -14.33
CA VAL A 95 -27.10 10.44 -15.56
C VAL A 95 -26.00 9.55 -16.11
N ALA A 96 -26.28 9.01 -17.29
CA ALA A 96 -25.38 8.19 -18.07
C ALA A 96 -24.16 9.00 -18.55
N LEU A 97 -22.97 8.42 -18.41
CA LEU A 97 -21.84 8.70 -19.30
C LEU A 97 -21.30 7.38 -19.83
N ALA A 98 -21.74 7.07 -21.04
CA ALA A 98 -21.03 6.17 -21.94
C ALA A 98 -19.88 6.95 -22.61
N VAL A 99 -18.87 6.19 -23.01
CA VAL A 99 -17.68 6.56 -23.82
C VAL A 99 -16.46 6.98 -22.99
N GLY A 100 -15.47 6.08 -22.93
CA GLY A 100 -14.21 6.37 -22.25
C GLY A 100 -13.12 5.30 -22.28
N VAL A 101 -12.88 4.68 -23.44
CA VAL A 101 -11.55 4.17 -23.85
C VAL A 101 -10.94 3.02 -23.03
N GLY A 102 -11.16 1.80 -23.52
CA GLY A 102 -10.23 0.69 -23.29
C GLY A 102 -8.98 0.85 -24.15
N ILE A 103 -7.87 1.31 -23.57
CA ILE A 103 -6.50 1.11 -24.08
C ILE A 103 -5.58 1.09 -22.84
N GLY A 104 -5.29 -0.10 -22.30
CA GLY A 104 -4.44 -0.18 -21.10
C GLY A 104 -3.74 -1.51 -20.83
N TRP A 105 -3.98 -2.57 -21.61
CA TRP A 105 -3.43 -3.91 -21.34
C TRP A 105 -2.39 -4.40 -22.37
N LEU A 106 -1.65 -3.49 -23.02
CA LEU A 106 -0.76 -3.86 -24.14
C LEU A 106 0.72 -3.44 -24.02
N PHE A 107 1.25 -3.23 -22.82
CA PHE A 107 2.71 -3.07 -22.66
C PHE A 107 3.26 -3.98 -21.56
N GLY A 108 3.48 -5.24 -21.93
CA GLY A 108 4.13 -6.24 -21.10
C GLY A 108 4.91 -7.26 -21.91
N VAL A 109 5.62 -6.83 -22.96
CA VAL A 109 6.57 -7.70 -23.69
C VAL A 109 7.88 -6.95 -23.95
N GLN A 110 8.86 -7.29 -23.10
CA GLN A 110 10.30 -7.40 -23.29
C GLN A 110 10.97 -6.68 -24.48
N THR A 111 12.00 -5.89 -24.17
CA THR A 111 13.23 -5.89 -24.98
C THR A 111 14.45 -6.03 -24.06
N ALA A 112 14.85 -7.28 -23.81
CA ALA A 112 16.25 -7.58 -23.57
C ALA A 112 16.96 -7.51 -24.94
N ALA A 113 17.48 -6.32 -25.27
CA ALA A 113 18.36 -6.15 -26.43
C ALA A 113 19.76 -5.81 -25.91
N THR A 114 20.62 -6.82 -25.93
CA THR A 114 22.08 -6.66 -25.83
C THR A 114 22.57 -5.88 -27.06
N LEU A 115 22.84 -4.59 -26.89
CA LEU A 115 23.50 -3.77 -27.91
C LEU A 115 25.02 -3.98 -27.83
N THR A 116 25.54 -4.82 -28.73
CA THR A 116 26.93 -4.78 -29.17
C THR A 116 27.09 -3.60 -30.14
N PRO A 117 28.05 -2.67 -29.96
CA PRO A 117 28.21 -1.55 -30.87
C PRO A 117 29.03 -1.92 -32.11
N GLY A 118 28.44 -1.67 -33.29
CA GLY A 118 29.14 -1.04 -34.40
C GLY A 118 29.68 -1.94 -35.53
N ALA A 119 28.82 -2.26 -36.50
CA ALA A 119 29.24 -2.40 -37.90
C ALA A 119 28.10 -1.93 -38.85
N ALA A 120 28.47 -1.14 -39.85
CA ALA A 120 27.58 -0.45 -40.81
C ALA A 120 26.81 -1.41 -41.75
N PRO A 121 25.72 -0.96 -42.41
CA PRO A 121 24.70 -1.84 -42.95
C PRO A 121 25.07 -2.41 -44.31
N ALA A 122 24.98 -3.74 -44.44
CA ALA A 122 24.83 -4.41 -45.73
C ALA A 122 23.36 -4.82 -45.87
N ALA A 123 22.76 -4.47 -47.00
CA ALA A 123 21.40 -4.84 -47.36
C ALA A 123 21.21 -6.37 -47.24
N ALA A 124 20.29 -6.80 -46.39
CA ALA A 124 19.92 -8.19 -46.19
C ALA A 124 18.44 -8.39 -46.60
N PRO A 125 18.10 -9.57 -47.13
CA PRO A 125 16.77 -9.88 -47.64
C PRO A 125 15.72 -9.90 -46.53
N ASP A 126 14.48 -9.52 -46.88
CA ASP A 126 13.28 -9.66 -46.07
C ASP A 126 12.96 -11.15 -45.83
N ASP A 127 13.69 -11.79 -44.91
CA ASP A 127 13.26 -13.04 -44.30
C ASP A 127 12.35 -12.69 -43.12
N ASP A 128 11.05 -12.65 -43.40
CA ASP A 128 9.98 -12.50 -42.41
C ASP A 128 9.95 -13.77 -41.53
N VAL A 129 10.75 -13.77 -40.46
CA VAL A 129 10.80 -14.87 -39.50
C VAL A 129 9.57 -14.76 -38.60
N THR A 130 8.49 -15.40 -39.02
CA THR A 130 7.30 -15.60 -38.19
C THR A 130 7.64 -16.59 -37.08
N PHE A 131 7.95 -16.11 -35.88
CA PHE A 131 8.03 -16.96 -34.70
C PHE A 131 6.61 -17.36 -34.29
N GLU A 132 6.28 -18.63 -34.45
CA GLU A 132 5.07 -19.21 -33.88
C GLU A 132 5.22 -19.16 -32.35
N LEU A 133 4.62 -18.16 -31.69
CA LEU A 133 4.55 -18.12 -30.23
C LEU A 133 3.78 -19.37 -29.80
N ALA A 134 4.50 -20.35 -29.26
CA ALA A 134 3.88 -21.48 -28.59
C ALA A 134 2.86 -20.93 -27.59
N PRO A 135 1.63 -21.47 -27.55
CA PRO A 135 0.61 -20.99 -26.63
C PRO A 135 1.19 -21.03 -25.22
N ALA A 136 1.17 -19.89 -24.53
CA ALA A 136 1.60 -19.81 -23.14
C ALA A 136 0.79 -20.86 -22.36
N GLN A 137 1.47 -21.85 -21.80
CA GLN A 137 0.78 -22.83 -20.97
C GLN A 137 0.17 -22.07 -19.78
N PRO A 138 -1.10 -22.36 -19.42
CA PRO A 138 -1.70 -21.79 -18.22
C PRO A 138 -0.79 -22.13 -17.05
N ALA A 139 -0.27 -21.12 -16.36
CA ALA A 139 0.52 -21.37 -15.16
C ALA A 139 -0.40 -21.94 -14.08
N GLU A 140 0.00 -23.08 -13.54
CA GLU A 140 -0.75 -23.81 -12.52
C GLU A 140 -0.80 -23.02 -11.21
N PRO A 141 -1.89 -23.15 -10.41
CA PRO A 141 -1.95 -22.54 -9.09
C PRO A 141 -0.79 -23.04 -8.22
N THR A 142 -0.24 -22.15 -7.40
CA THR A 142 0.89 -22.47 -6.51
C THR A 142 0.34 -22.80 -5.13
N SER A 143 0.67 -23.97 -4.60
CA SER A 143 0.23 -24.32 -3.24
C SER A 143 0.81 -23.37 -2.22
N LEU A 144 0.02 -23.04 -1.19
CA LEU A 144 0.42 -22.07 -0.18
C LEU A 144 1.75 -22.43 0.46
N GLU A 145 1.94 -23.70 0.80
CA GLU A 145 3.13 -24.21 1.51
C GLU A 145 4.42 -24.06 0.70
N ASP A 146 4.31 -24.03 -0.64
CA ASP A 146 5.42 -23.91 -1.57
C ASP A 146 5.64 -22.46 -2.07
N ALA A 147 4.71 -21.55 -1.78
CA ALA A 147 4.75 -20.18 -2.29
C ALA A 147 5.83 -19.36 -1.56
N PRO A 148 6.81 -18.77 -2.28
CA PRO A 148 7.82 -17.89 -1.67
C PRO A 148 7.24 -16.72 -0.85
N ALA A 149 6.02 -16.27 -1.17
CA ALA A 149 5.26 -15.30 -0.38
C ALA A 149 5.17 -15.67 1.13
N MET A 150 5.14 -16.96 1.44
CA MET A 150 5.03 -17.46 2.82
C MET A 150 6.27 -17.20 3.68
N ALA A 151 7.41 -16.85 3.08
CA ALA A 151 8.61 -16.47 3.81
C ALA A 151 8.37 -15.26 4.75
N VAL A 152 7.33 -14.45 4.52
CA VAL A 152 6.95 -13.37 5.43
C VAL A 152 6.60 -13.87 6.83
N PHE A 153 6.07 -15.09 6.98
CA PHE A 153 5.68 -15.64 8.28
C PHE A 153 6.83 -16.32 9.02
N GLU A 154 7.97 -16.56 8.35
CA GLU A 154 9.16 -17.17 8.96
C GLU A 154 9.87 -16.21 9.93
N ARG A 155 9.74 -14.89 9.73
CA ARG A 155 10.28 -13.91 10.67
C ARG A 155 9.39 -13.81 11.92
N ALA A 156 10.03 -13.53 13.06
CA ALA A 156 9.31 -13.20 14.29
C ALA A 156 8.46 -11.93 14.11
N GLN A 157 7.30 -11.90 14.79
CA GLN A 157 6.47 -10.71 14.86
C GLN A 157 7.20 -9.60 15.61
N VAL A 158 7.14 -8.38 15.09
CA VAL A 158 7.62 -7.16 15.77
C VAL A 158 6.42 -6.25 16.10
N PRO A 159 6.53 -5.31 17.04
CA PRO A 159 5.41 -4.44 17.43
C PRO A 159 4.77 -3.71 16.25
N GLU A 160 5.55 -3.37 15.22
CA GLU A 160 5.07 -2.68 14.04
C GLU A 160 4.26 -3.55 13.06
N ASP A 161 4.21 -4.87 13.30
CA ASP A 161 3.36 -5.79 12.55
C ASP A 161 1.91 -5.78 13.01
N LEU A 162 1.64 -5.24 14.19
CA LEU A 162 0.30 -5.26 14.76
C LEU A 162 -0.48 -4.07 14.21
N PRO A 163 -1.60 -4.31 13.49
CA PRO A 163 -2.47 -3.22 13.10
C PRO A 163 -3.13 -2.60 14.32
N SER A 164 -3.51 -1.33 14.20
CA SER A 164 -4.32 -0.62 15.19
C SER A 164 -5.71 -1.25 15.40
N SER A 165 -6.24 -1.91 14.37
CA SER A 165 -7.49 -2.66 14.44
C SER A 165 -7.32 -4.09 13.92
N THR A 166 -7.74 -5.08 14.69
CA THR A 166 -7.68 -6.49 14.27
C THR A 166 -9.05 -6.97 13.76
N HIS A 167 -9.04 -7.82 12.73
CA HIS A 167 -10.23 -8.55 12.32
C HIS A 167 -10.46 -9.76 13.26
N PRO A 168 -11.68 -10.02 13.75
CA PRO A 168 -11.94 -11.05 14.77
C PRO A 168 -11.72 -12.51 14.33
N GLU A 169 -11.46 -12.75 13.05
CA GLU A 169 -11.23 -14.09 12.47
C GLU A 169 -9.76 -14.32 12.12
N ILE A 170 -8.92 -13.29 12.28
CA ILE A 170 -7.51 -13.33 11.93
C ILE A 170 -6.70 -13.47 13.22
N ASP A 171 -5.79 -14.44 13.25
CA ASP A 171 -4.91 -14.69 14.40
C ASP A 171 -4.01 -13.46 14.63
N PRO A 172 -4.17 -12.74 15.76
CA PRO A 172 -3.36 -11.56 16.06
C PRO A 172 -1.85 -11.83 16.09
N SER A 173 -1.44 -13.04 16.45
CA SER A 173 -0.01 -13.42 16.54
C SER A 173 0.62 -13.67 15.16
N SER A 174 -0.22 -13.87 14.15
CA SER A 174 0.20 -14.17 12.78
C SER A 174 0.45 -12.93 11.92
N TYR A 175 0.00 -11.74 12.33
CA TYR A 175 0.19 -10.53 11.53
C TYR A 175 1.66 -10.27 11.24
N ARG A 176 1.95 -9.95 9.98
CA ARG A 176 3.24 -9.48 9.48
C ARG A 176 2.99 -8.30 8.56
N ARG A 177 3.55 -7.14 8.89
CA ARG A 177 3.51 -5.99 7.99
C ARG A 177 4.41 -6.27 6.78
N ILE A 178 3.85 -6.15 5.60
CA ILE A 178 4.54 -6.37 4.32
C ILE A 178 4.86 -5.08 3.59
N ALA A 179 4.12 -4.00 3.85
CA ALA A 179 4.40 -2.68 3.30
C ALA A 179 3.81 -1.54 4.13
N THR A 180 4.32 -0.34 3.86
CA THR A 180 3.77 0.93 4.33
C THR A 180 3.75 1.89 3.14
N LEU A 181 2.60 2.49 2.88
CA LEU A 181 2.40 3.44 1.79
C LEU A 181 2.77 4.86 2.24
N PRO A 182 3.10 5.78 1.29
CA PRO A 182 3.45 7.17 1.63
C PRO A 182 2.35 7.96 2.32
N ASP A 183 1.09 7.54 2.18
CA ASP A 183 -0.09 8.15 2.82
C ASP A 183 -0.35 7.65 4.25
N GLY A 184 0.54 6.82 4.77
CA GLY A 184 0.49 6.24 6.12
C GLY A 184 -0.30 4.93 6.22
N ALA A 185 -0.91 4.44 5.14
CA ALA A 185 -1.55 3.13 5.16
C ALA A 185 -0.53 2.00 5.31
N SER A 186 -0.89 0.96 6.06
CA SER A 186 -0.06 -0.22 6.30
C SER A 186 -0.76 -1.46 5.77
N VAL A 187 0.02 -2.32 5.08
CA VAL A 187 -0.46 -3.57 4.52
C VAL A 187 0.17 -4.72 5.29
N HIS A 188 -0.66 -5.67 5.69
CA HIS A 188 -0.29 -6.82 6.49
C HIS A 188 -0.76 -8.10 5.83
N ALA A 189 0.01 -9.16 6.01
CA ALA A 189 -0.40 -10.53 5.78
C ALA A 189 -0.60 -11.22 7.13
N ALA A 190 -1.61 -12.08 7.23
CA ALA A 190 -1.93 -12.81 8.46
C ALA A 190 -2.60 -14.15 8.15
N HIS A 191 -2.52 -15.10 9.08
CA HIS A 191 -3.27 -16.35 9.04
C HIS A 191 -4.67 -16.15 9.62
N GLN A 192 -5.67 -16.79 9.02
CA GLN A 192 -6.97 -16.95 9.66
C GLN A 192 -6.89 -18.05 10.73
N ASP A 193 -7.51 -17.85 11.90
CA ASP A 193 -7.30 -18.63 13.13
C ASP A 193 -7.23 -20.16 12.94
N ASP A 194 -8.12 -20.73 12.11
CA ASP A 194 -8.29 -22.19 11.99
C ASP A 194 -8.30 -22.74 10.55
N ALA A 195 -8.17 -21.88 9.53
CA ALA A 195 -8.49 -22.26 8.15
C ALA A 195 -7.27 -22.59 7.27
N ASN A 196 -6.03 -22.41 7.76
CA ASN A 196 -4.83 -22.37 6.91
C ASN A 196 -5.01 -21.42 5.69
N GLN A 197 -5.83 -20.38 5.85
CA GLN A 197 -6.04 -19.35 4.86
C GLN A 197 -5.16 -18.15 5.21
N ILE A 198 -4.72 -17.45 4.17
CA ILE A 198 -4.00 -16.19 4.32
C ILE A 198 -4.93 -15.04 4.00
N CYS A 199 -4.85 -14.02 4.84
CA CYS A 199 -5.57 -12.77 4.70
C CYS A 199 -4.59 -11.64 4.39
N LEU A 200 -4.95 -10.81 3.42
CA LEU A 200 -4.41 -9.47 3.27
C LEU A 200 -5.27 -8.51 4.08
N HIS A 201 -4.60 -7.65 4.84
CA HIS A 201 -5.23 -6.63 5.65
C HIS A 201 -4.58 -5.28 5.36
N VAL A 202 -5.38 -4.28 5.01
CA VAL A 202 -4.93 -2.89 4.87
C VAL A 202 -5.62 -2.05 5.92
N GLU A 203 -4.84 -1.25 6.63
CA GLU A 203 -5.39 -0.24 7.53
C GLU A 203 -4.81 1.12 7.19
N ARG A 204 -5.58 2.14 7.54
CA ARG A 204 -5.09 3.51 7.59
C ARG A 204 -5.45 4.07 8.96
N PRO A 205 -4.45 4.56 9.73
CA PRO A 205 -4.70 5.17 11.03
C PRO A 205 -5.84 6.20 10.94
N ASP A 206 -6.74 6.19 11.92
CA ASP A 206 -7.89 7.09 12.05
C ASP A 206 -8.98 6.98 10.97
N HIS A 207 -8.79 6.15 9.94
CA HIS A 207 -9.72 6.04 8.81
C HIS A 207 -10.37 4.66 8.66
N GLY A 208 -9.79 3.62 9.28
CA GLY A 208 -10.34 2.28 9.32
C GLY A 208 -9.46 1.24 8.64
N ALA A 209 -9.99 0.04 8.47
CA ALA A 209 -9.28 -1.08 7.90
C ALA A 209 -10.19 -1.98 7.07
N SER A 210 -9.58 -2.79 6.21
CA SER A 210 -10.25 -3.74 5.35
C SER A 210 -9.39 -4.98 5.18
N SER A 211 -10.04 -6.15 5.10
CA SER A 211 -9.37 -7.43 4.93
C SER A 211 -10.00 -8.23 3.81
N MET A 212 -9.22 -9.07 3.17
CA MET A 212 -9.70 -10.16 2.32
C MET A 212 -8.85 -11.40 2.58
N CYS A 213 -9.50 -12.54 2.74
CA CYS A 213 -8.85 -13.84 2.90
C CYS A 213 -9.01 -14.66 1.62
N MET A 214 -8.00 -15.46 1.31
CA MET A 214 -8.11 -16.43 0.21
C MET A 214 -9.16 -17.48 0.55
N ALA A 215 -10.03 -17.79 -0.41
CA ALA A 215 -11.03 -18.86 -0.23
C ALA A 215 -10.40 -20.26 -0.29
N GLU A 216 -9.31 -20.40 -1.06
CA GLU A 216 -8.63 -21.66 -1.33
C GLU A 216 -7.24 -21.68 -0.68
N ARG A 217 -6.64 -22.88 -0.58
CA ARG A 217 -5.30 -23.08 0.00
C ARG A 217 -4.18 -22.95 -1.04
N ASP A 218 -4.49 -22.37 -2.19
CA ASP A 218 -3.55 -22.18 -3.29
C ASP A 218 -3.61 -20.71 -3.72
N PHE A 219 -2.44 -20.14 -4.03
CA PHE A 219 -2.38 -18.86 -4.71
C PHE A 219 -2.83 -19.06 -6.15
N ALA A 220 -3.82 -18.26 -6.57
CA ALA A 220 -4.12 -18.09 -7.97
C ALA A 220 -2.87 -17.59 -8.72
N THR A 221 -2.81 -17.85 -10.02
CA THR A 221 -1.67 -17.48 -10.87
C THR A 221 -1.37 -15.97 -10.82
N ASP A 222 -2.40 -15.16 -10.67
CA ASP A 222 -2.35 -13.70 -10.53
C ASP A 222 -2.19 -13.22 -9.07
N GLY A 223 -2.19 -14.15 -8.12
CA GLY A 223 -2.06 -13.89 -6.70
C GLY A 223 -3.38 -13.51 -6.02
N MET A 224 -3.27 -12.77 -4.92
CA MET A 224 -4.41 -12.25 -4.16
C MET A 224 -4.51 -10.74 -4.39
N THR A 225 -5.71 -10.24 -4.73
CA THR A 225 -5.95 -8.81 -4.96
C THR A 225 -7.02 -8.25 -4.03
N LEU A 226 -6.64 -7.33 -3.15
CA LEU A 226 -7.53 -6.58 -2.28
C LEU A 226 -7.81 -5.20 -2.88
N ASP A 227 -9.06 -4.96 -3.26
CA ASP A 227 -9.59 -3.64 -3.59
C ASP A 227 -10.38 -3.10 -2.38
N SER A 228 -10.06 -1.90 -1.91
CA SER A 228 -10.71 -1.32 -0.74
C SER A 228 -10.82 0.20 -0.84
N GLU A 229 -11.79 0.79 -0.14
CA GLU A 229 -11.93 2.23 0.02
C GLU A 229 -11.89 2.59 1.51
N ILE A 230 -10.87 3.35 1.92
CA ILE A 230 -10.63 3.72 3.32
C ILE A 230 -10.30 5.21 3.41
N GLY A 231 -11.14 5.96 4.12
CA GLY A 231 -10.92 7.39 4.35
C GLY A 231 -10.87 8.22 3.05
N GLY A 232 -11.74 7.93 2.09
CA GLY A 232 -11.79 8.63 0.80
C GLY A 232 -10.63 8.31 -0.15
N MET A 233 -9.88 7.25 0.11
CA MET A 233 -8.84 6.73 -0.77
C MET A 233 -9.22 5.31 -1.20
N SER A 234 -9.10 5.02 -2.49
CA SER A 234 -9.14 3.67 -3.03
C SER A 234 -7.74 3.05 -3.01
N TYR A 235 -7.65 1.81 -2.54
CA TYR A 235 -6.44 1.01 -2.51
C TYR A 235 -6.67 -0.24 -3.37
N ARG A 236 -5.68 -0.55 -4.21
CA ARG A 236 -5.54 -1.85 -4.86
C ARG A 236 -4.20 -2.44 -4.50
N ILE A 237 -4.25 -3.59 -3.85
CA ILE A 237 -3.10 -4.31 -3.33
C ILE A 237 -3.11 -5.69 -3.97
N SER A 238 -2.07 -6.02 -4.73
CA SER A 238 -1.89 -7.35 -5.32
C SER A 238 -0.65 -8.01 -4.74
N TRP A 239 -0.80 -9.21 -4.20
CA TRP A 239 0.28 -10.00 -3.62
C TRP A 239 0.38 -11.35 -4.32
N GLN A 240 1.51 -11.55 -5.01
CA GLN A 240 1.75 -12.72 -5.84
C GLN A 240 2.36 -13.87 -5.05
N PRO A 241 2.21 -15.13 -5.50
CA PRO A 241 2.86 -16.29 -4.88
C PRO A 241 4.38 -16.16 -4.79
N SER A 242 5.02 -15.41 -5.71
CA SER A 242 6.45 -15.09 -5.67
C SER A 242 6.89 -14.21 -4.49
N GLY A 243 5.94 -13.64 -3.75
CA GLY A 243 6.17 -12.62 -2.73
C GLY A 243 6.20 -11.19 -3.28
N ALA A 244 6.10 -11.01 -4.60
CA ALA A 244 6.00 -9.69 -5.21
C ALA A 244 4.71 -8.99 -4.78
N LEU A 245 4.83 -7.73 -4.35
CA LEU A 245 3.73 -6.90 -3.89
C LEU A 245 3.60 -5.69 -4.82
N SER A 246 2.39 -5.46 -5.33
CA SER A 246 2.01 -4.28 -6.11
C SER A 246 0.97 -3.48 -5.34
N LEU A 247 1.22 -2.18 -5.21
CA LEU A 247 0.40 -1.27 -4.42
C LEU A 247 0.05 -0.06 -5.27
N SER A 248 -1.23 0.29 -5.32
CA SER A 248 -1.68 1.56 -5.87
C SER A 248 -2.75 2.16 -4.98
N SER A 249 -2.64 3.45 -4.71
CA SER A 249 -3.69 4.23 -4.07
C SER A 249 -4.09 5.42 -4.94
N SER A 250 -5.36 5.79 -4.88
CA SER A 250 -5.92 6.97 -5.54
C SER A 250 -7.02 7.57 -4.68
N PRO A 251 -7.36 8.85 -4.84
CA PRO A 251 -8.61 9.38 -4.28
C PRO A 251 -9.80 8.52 -4.75
N ALA A 252 -10.77 8.31 -3.87
CA ALA A 252 -12.04 7.70 -4.22
C ALA A 252 -12.85 8.66 -5.12
N ASN A 253 -13.63 8.11 -6.06
CA ASN A 253 -14.47 8.88 -7.00
C ASN A 253 -15.84 9.19 -6.42
#